data_AF-R4KS77-F1
#
_entry.id   AF-R4KS77-F1
#
_cell.length_a   1.000
_cell.length_b   1.000
_cell.length_c   1.000
_cell.angle_alpha   90.00
_cell.angle_beta   90.00
_cell.angle_gamma   90.00
#
_symmetry.space_group_name_H-M   'P 1'
#
loop_
_entity.id
_entity.type
_entity.pdbx_description
1 polymer ?
#
loop_
_entity_poly.entity_id
_entity_poly.type
_entity_poly.pdbx_seq_one_letter_code
_entity_poly.pdbx_strand_id
1 'polypeptide(L)'
;MQVKVLLLYGSVLPPFKHIDKIIRKYYKYYLDDKRKGDFIEDNYHEIWVEERYTGLSYRKNRNYITVVPVKQEYFSKFIAIFKELNGNVCLCKQNHEHLYVTMAGVEYEGYCFYLDNNEEKIIFLEEYCENEEKWFSVNQLDAYAQIPLDKRWICVKADEDTEVVFKEWVTDVLKSV
;
A
#
# COMPACT_ATOMS: atom_id res chain seq x y z
N MET A 1 4.96 15.05 -15.38
CA MET A 1 4.19 14.72 -14.15
C MET A 1 4.90 13.61 -13.36
N GLN A 2 5.23 13.86 -12.09
CA GLN A 2 5.92 12.87 -11.22
C GLN A 2 4.89 11.93 -10.58
N VAL A 3 5.13 10.61 -10.63
CA VAL A 3 4.29 9.60 -9.97
C VAL A 3 4.65 9.46 -8.49
N LYS A 4 3.64 9.38 -7.63
CA LYS A 4 3.77 9.07 -6.19
C LYS A 4 2.71 8.05 -5.80
N VAL A 5 3.02 7.17 -4.86
CA VAL A 5 2.05 6.22 -4.31
C VAL A 5 1.63 6.73 -2.93
N LEU A 6 0.33 6.95 -2.73
CA LEU A 6 -0.27 7.16 -1.42
C LEU A 6 -0.75 5.81 -0.91
N LEU A 7 0.02 5.22 0.00
CA LEU A 7 -0.27 3.91 0.56
C LEU A 7 -1.11 4.06 1.83
N LEU A 8 -2.32 3.51 1.79
CA LEU A 8 -3.21 3.36 2.94
C LEU A 8 -3.11 1.92 3.45
N TYR A 9 -2.77 1.70 4.71
CA TYR A 9 -2.53 0.33 5.19
C TYR A 9 -2.99 0.10 6.63
N GLY A 10 -3.16 -1.19 6.97
CA GLY A 10 -3.52 -1.65 8.30
C GLY A 10 -4.84 -2.42 8.35
N SER A 11 -5.23 -2.81 9.57
CA SER A 11 -6.46 -3.57 9.84
C SER A 11 -7.72 -2.71 9.86
N VAL A 12 -7.55 -1.39 9.84
CA VAL A 12 -8.62 -0.40 9.70
C VAL A 12 -8.22 0.56 8.59
N LEU A 13 -9.08 0.68 7.59
CA LEU A 13 -8.88 1.57 6.45
C LEU A 13 -10.10 2.45 6.23
N PRO A 14 -9.94 3.64 5.62
CA PRO A 14 -11.05 4.52 5.34
C PRO A 14 -12.11 3.85 4.45
N PRO A 15 -13.41 4.14 4.62
CA PRO A 15 -14.42 3.62 3.72
C PRO A 15 -14.19 4.07 2.27
N PHE A 16 -14.42 3.18 1.31
CA PHE A 16 -14.24 3.46 -0.12
C PHE A 16 -14.95 4.74 -0.58
N LYS A 17 -16.17 4.97 -0.09
CA LYS A 17 -16.95 6.18 -0.40
C LYS A 17 -16.22 7.49 -0.03
N HIS A 18 -15.40 7.49 1.03
CA HIS A 18 -14.65 8.67 1.44
C HIS A 18 -13.44 8.89 0.53
N ILE A 19 -12.70 7.82 0.24
CA ILE A 19 -11.57 7.83 -0.70
C ILE A 19 -12.05 8.33 -2.06
N ASP A 20 -13.13 7.76 -2.61
CA ASP A 20 -13.68 8.13 -3.92
C ASP A 20 -14.16 9.57 -3.97
N LYS A 21 -14.75 10.07 -2.88
CA LYS A 21 -15.19 11.47 -2.80
C LYS A 21 -14.02 12.43 -2.91
N ILE A 22 -12.90 12.13 -2.25
CA ILE A 22 -11.68 12.96 -2.29
C ILE A 22 -11.08 12.91 -3.70
N ILE A 23 -10.91 11.70 -4.24
CA ILE A 23 -10.33 11.48 -5.57
C ILE A 23 -11.14 12.21 -6.65
N ARG A 24 -12.46 12.04 -6.68
CA ARG A 24 -13.34 12.73 -7.64
C ARG A 24 -13.25 14.25 -7.53
N LYS A 25 -13.09 14.79 -6.31
CA LYS A 25 -12.94 16.23 -6.08
C LYS A 25 -11.66 16.76 -6.73
N TYR A 26 -10.52 16.10 -6.51
CA TYR A 26 -9.23 16.53 -7.08
C TYR A 26 -9.17 16.28 -8.59
N TYR A 27 -9.75 15.18 -9.07
CA TYR A 27 -9.89 14.93 -10.50
C TYR A 27 -10.71 16.02 -11.19
N LYS A 28 -11.79 16.49 -10.56
CA LYS A 28 -12.56 17.64 -11.06
C LYS A 28 -11.71 18.90 -11.17
N TYR A 29 -10.89 19.22 -10.17
CA TYR A 29 -9.97 20.36 -10.24
C TYR A 29 -9.00 20.25 -11.42
N TYR A 30 -8.42 19.07 -11.65
CA TYR A 30 -7.56 18.83 -12.81
C TYR A 30 -8.30 19.06 -14.14
N LEU A 31 -9.53 18.53 -14.28
CA LEU A 31 -10.33 18.73 -15.49
C LEU A 31 -10.76 20.19 -15.72
N ASP A 32 -11.04 20.92 -14.64
CA ASP A 32 -11.39 22.34 -14.70
C ASP A 32 -10.17 23.18 -15.12
N ASP A 33 -8.97 22.84 -14.64
CA ASP A 33 -7.72 23.49 -15.06
C ASP A 33 -7.34 23.13 -16.51
N LYS A 34 -7.50 21.87 -16.94
CA LYS A 34 -7.21 21.43 -18.31
C LYS A 34 -8.08 22.13 -19.38
N ARG A 35 -9.24 22.64 -18.98
CA ARG A 35 -10.11 23.44 -19.86
C ARG A 35 -9.65 24.89 -20.03
N LYS A 36 -8.68 25.33 -19.24
CA LYS A 36 -8.05 26.66 -19.36
C LYS A 36 -6.94 26.60 -20.42
N GLY A 37 -6.70 27.72 -21.10
CA GLY A 37 -5.73 27.80 -22.20
C GLY A 37 -4.26 27.79 -21.76
N ASP A 38 -3.98 27.83 -20.47
CA ASP A 38 -2.65 27.92 -19.84
C ASP A 38 -2.28 26.66 -19.04
N PHE A 39 -2.96 25.54 -19.28
CA PHE A 39 -2.70 24.28 -18.59
C PHE A 39 -1.29 23.74 -18.86
N ILE A 40 -0.56 23.41 -17.79
CA ILE A 40 0.76 22.79 -17.83
C ILE A 40 0.72 21.52 -16.98
N GLU A 41 0.83 20.35 -17.62
CA GLU A 41 0.70 19.05 -16.96
C GLU A 41 1.79 18.78 -15.93
N ASP A 42 2.99 19.33 -16.12
CA ASP A 42 4.10 19.19 -15.19
C ASP A 42 3.88 19.88 -13.84
N ASN A 43 2.88 20.77 -13.73
CA ASN A 43 2.47 21.35 -12.46
C ASN A 43 1.65 20.40 -11.57
N TYR A 44 1.52 19.13 -11.96
CA TYR A 44 0.79 18.10 -11.24
C TYR A 44 1.70 16.92 -10.86
N HIS A 45 1.34 16.26 -9.76
CA HIS A 45 1.75 14.91 -9.43
C HIS A 45 0.65 13.93 -9.85
N GLU A 46 1.05 12.75 -10.31
CA GLU A 46 0.14 11.62 -10.49
C GLU A 46 0.16 10.80 -9.21
N ILE A 47 -0.94 10.80 -8.46
CA ILE A 47 -1.02 10.07 -7.19
C ILE A 47 -1.76 8.77 -7.38
N TRP A 48 -1.07 7.65 -7.16
CA TRP A 48 -1.65 6.32 -7.11
C TRP A 48 -2.10 6.04 -5.68
N VAL A 49 -3.40 5.90 -5.45
CA VAL A 49 -3.94 5.57 -4.14
C VAL A 49 -4.04 4.05 -4.05
N GLU A 50 -3.15 3.48 -3.23
CA GLU A 50 -3.08 2.03 -2.99
C GLU A 50 -3.51 1.69 -1.57
N GLU A 51 -4.09 0.49 -1.42
CA GLU A 51 -4.60 -0.02 -0.16
C GLU A 51 -3.93 -1.36 0.16
N ARG A 52 -3.42 -1.52 1.39
CA ARG A 52 -2.93 -2.79 1.94
C ARG A 52 -3.65 -3.12 3.24
N TYR A 53 -4.76 -3.84 3.09
CA TYR A 53 -5.61 -4.22 4.21
C TYR A 53 -5.09 -5.48 4.90
N THR A 54 -4.73 -5.35 6.17
CA THR A 54 -4.13 -6.45 6.96
C THR A 54 -5.10 -7.04 7.98
N GLY A 55 -6.39 -6.72 7.89
CA GLY A 55 -7.41 -7.28 8.79
C GLY A 55 -7.91 -8.65 8.36
N LEU A 56 -8.68 -9.30 9.23
CA LEU A 56 -9.21 -10.66 9.00
C LEU A 56 -10.58 -10.69 8.31
N SER A 57 -11.33 -9.59 8.37
CA SER A 57 -12.64 -9.53 7.71
C SER A 57 -12.50 -9.26 6.22
N TYR A 58 -13.44 -9.73 5.42
CA TYR A 58 -13.45 -9.44 3.99
C TYR A 58 -13.52 -7.92 3.74
N ARG A 59 -12.49 -7.39 3.07
CA ARG A 59 -12.53 -6.08 2.43
C ARG A 59 -12.66 -6.30 0.93
N LYS A 60 -13.72 -5.76 0.33
CA LYS A 60 -13.93 -5.89 -1.12
C LYS A 60 -12.77 -5.24 -1.87
N ASN A 61 -11.98 -6.03 -2.59
CA ASN A 61 -10.91 -5.49 -3.42
C ASN A 61 -11.46 -4.52 -4.47
N ARG A 62 -10.74 -3.41 -4.67
CA ARG A 62 -10.93 -2.59 -5.86
C ARG A 62 -10.24 -3.32 -7.00
N ASN A 63 -10.93 -3.49 -8.12
CA ASN A 63 -10.33 -4.12 -9.31
C ASN A 63 -9.39 -3.17 -10.07
N TYR A 64 -9.02 -2.03 -9.49
CA TYR A 64 -8.16 -1.02 -10.11
C TYR A 64 -7.47 -0.15 -9.06
N ILE A 65 -6.23 0.23 -9.36
CA ILE A 65 -5.51 1.29 -8.63
C ILE A 65 -6.16 2.62 -8.98
N THR A 66 -6.47 3.43 -7.97
CA THR A 66 -7.13 4.71 -8.23
C THR A 66 -6.07 5.79 -8.42
N VAL A 67 -6.04 6.38 -9.61
CA VAL A 67 -5.07 7.43 -9.98
C VAL A 67 -5.74 8.80 -9.95
N VAL A 68 -5.09 9.78 -9.33
CA VAL A 68 -5.58 11.16 -9.26
C VAL A 68 -4.46 12.17 -9.51
N PRO A 69 -4.59 13.04 -10.52
CA PRO A 69 -3.70 14.18 -10.68
C PRO A 69 -3.94 15.21 -9.57
N VAL A 70 -2.88 15.63 -8.91
CA VAL A 70 -2.92 16.63 -7.84
C VAL A 70 -1.92 17.73 -8.15
N LYS A 71 -2.40 18.96 -8.27
CA LYS A 71 -1.53 20.12 -8.52
C LYS A 71 -0.52 20.25 -7.38
N GLN A 72 0.74 20.56 -7.70
CA GLN A 72 1.85 20.62 -6.73
C GLN A 72 1.50 21.50 -5.52
N GLU A 73 0.90 22.67 -5.74
CA GLU A 73 0.49 23.61 -4.65
C GLU A 73 -0.57 23.03 -3.68
N TYR A 74 -1.35 22.04 -4.12
CA TYR A 74 -2.37 21.39 -3.28
C TYR A 74 -1.91 20.03 -2.73
N PHE A 75 -0.69 19.60 -3.04
CA PHE A 75 -0.20 18.26 -2.70
C PHE A 75 -0.18 18.03 -1.19
N SER A 76 0.43 18.92 -0.41
CA SER A 76 0.48 18.79 1.05
C SER A 76 -0.93 18.74 1.68
N LYS A 77 -1.86 19.53 1.16
CA LYS A 77 -3.27 19.53 1.61
C LYS A 77 -3.98 18.23 1.25
N PHE A 78 -3.73 17.69 0.06
CA PHE A 78 -4.26 16.39 -0.36
C PHE A 78 -3.82 15.29 0.60
N ILE A 79 -2.53 15.21 0.93
CA ILE A 79 -1.98 14.21 1.85
C ILE A 79 -2.55 14.39 3.26
N ALA A 80 -2.66 15.62 3.75
CA ALA A 80 -3.24 15.90 5.06
C ALA A 80 -4.68 15.37 5.19
N ILE A 81 -5.50 15.49 4.14
CA ILE A 81 -6.87 14.94 4.15
C ILE A 81 -6.87 13.44 4.44
N PHE A 82 -5.96 12.67 3.85
CA PHE A 82 -5.89 11.23 4.08
C PHE A 82 -5.34 10.87 5.46
N LYS A 83 -4.37 11.64 5.99
CA LYS A 83 -3.85 11.46 7.35
C LYS A 83 -4.92 11.69 8.43
N GLU A 84 -5.91 12.53 8.15
CA GLU A 84 -7.07 12.75 9.03
C GLU A 84 -8.14 11.63 8.90
N LEU A 85 -8.00 10.72 7.94
CA LEU A 85 -8.86 9.53 7.87
C LEU A 85 -8.32 8.45 8.80
N ASN A 86 -9.22 7.59 9.29
CA ASN A 86 -8.84 6.47 10.13
C ASN A 86 -8.03 5.43 9.34
N GLY A 87 -6.77 5.18 9.75
CA GLY A 87 -5.85 4.22 9.13
C GLY A 87 -4.41 4.73 9.09
N ASN A 88 -3.46 3.88 8.69
CA ASN A 88 -2.09 4.31 8.47
C ASN A 88 -1.91 4.84 7.05
N VAL A 89 -1.10 5.90 6.90
CA VAL A 89 -0.86 6.57 5.62
C VAL A 89 0.62 6.87 5.47
N CYS A 90 1.21 6.48 4.35
CA CYS A 90 2.54 6.92 3.97
C CYS A 90 2.62 7.26 2.48
N LEU A 91 3.67 7.99 2.12
CA LEU A 91 4.02 8.28 0.74
C LEU A 91 5.15 7.37 0.32
N CYS A 92 4.96 6.72 -0.81
CA CYS A 92 5.90 5.78 -1.39
C CYS A 92 6.28 6.22 -2.81
N LYS A 93 7.42 5.71 -3.25
CA LYS A 93 7.82 5.73 -4.65
C LYS A 93 6.95 4.75 -5.43
N GLN A 94 6.99 4.87 -6.76
CA GLN A 94 6.28 3.96 -7.66
C GLN A 94 6.87 2.54 -7.66
N ASN A 95 8.18 2.41 -7.41
CA ASN A 95 8.84 1.12 -7.40
C ASN A 95 8.43 0.31 -6.15
N HIS A 96 8.13 -0.96 -6.37
CA HIS A 96 7.84 -1.95 -5.36
C HIS A 96 8.52 -3.28 -5.71
N GLU A 97 8.65 -4.15 -4.72
CA GLU A 97 9.19 -5.50 -4.89
C GLU A 97 8.13 -6.54 -4.49
N HIS A 98 8.12 -7.64 -5.22
CA HIS A 98 7.42 -8.87 -4.84
C HIS A 98 8.44 -9.82 -4.23
N LEU A 99 8.11 -10.34 -3.06
CA LEU A 99 9.01 -11.15 -2.24
C LEU A 99 8.41 -12.52 -2.06
N TYR A 100 9.25 -13.55 -2.10
CA TYR A 100 8.83 -14.94 -1.98
C TYR A 100 9.67 -15.67 -0.95
N VAL A 101 9.03 -16.46 -0.08
CA VAL A 101 9.73 -17.35 0.85
C VAL A 101 8.98 -18.66 1.01
N THR A 102 9.70 -19.77 0.91
CA THR A 102 9.13 -21.10 1.17
C THR A 102 9.48 -21.57 2.58
N MET A 103 8.46 -21.93 3.36
CA MET A 103 8.60 -22.53 4.68
C MET A 103 7.70 -23.76 4.82
N ALA A 104 8.26 -24.89 5.22
CA ALA A 104 7.53 -26.15 5.42
C ALA A 104 6.64 -26.58 4.23
N GLY A 105 7.06 -26.28 2.99
CA GLY A 105 6.31 -26.60 1.78
C GLY A 105 5.21 -25.60 1.41
N VAL A 106 5.05 -24.51 2.18
CA VAL A 106 4.16 -23.39 1.87
C VAL A 106 5.00 -22.22 1.35
N GLU A 107 4.63 -21.69 0.20
CA GLU A 107 5.22 -20.47 -0.34
C GLU A 107 4.40 -19.26 0.11
N TYR A 108 5.07 -18.20 0.54
CA TYR A 108 4.47 -16.96 1.00
C TYR A 108 4.93 -15.80 0.11
N GLU A 109 3.99 -14.96 -0.31
CA GLU A 109 4.26 -13.74 -1.08
C GLU A 109 4.07 -12.50 -0.20
N GLY A 110 5.03 -11.59 -0.32
CA GLY A 110 5.01 -10.28 0.30
C GLY A 110 5.22 -9.15 -0.70
N TYR A 111 4.78 -7.97 -0.30
CA TYR A 111 4.94 -6.75 -1.08
C TYR A 111 5.77 -5.73 -0.30
N CYS A 112 6.73 -5.12 -0.96
CA CYS A 112 7.58 -4.09 -0.39
C CYS A 112 7.41 -2.76 -1.11
N PHE A 113 7.18 -1.70 -0.34
CA PHE A 113 7.06 -0.33 -0.83
C PHE A 113 8.17 0.55 -0.27
N TYR A 114 8.88 1.25 -1.16
CA TYR A 114 9.90 2.22 -0.77
C TYR A 114 9.25 3.54 -0.36
N LEU A 115 9.53 4.03 0.84
CA LEU A 115 9.02 5.34 1.28
C LEU A 115 9.69 6.47 0.47
N ASP A 116 8.94 7.54 0.27
CA ASP A 116 9.38 8.73 -0.49
C ASP A 116 10.41 9.59 0.27
N ASN A 117 10.89 9.11 1.43
CA ASN A 117 11.99 9.72 2.19
C ASN A 117 13.37 9.17 1.80
N ASN A 118 13.45 8.09 1.00
CA ASN A 118 14.69 7.37 0.66
C ASN A 118 15.39 6.66 1.84
N GLU A 119 14.77 6.61 3.02
CA GLU A 119 15.40 6.09 4.23
C GLU A 119 14.80 4.73 4.62
N GLU A 120 13.54 4.51 4.28
CA GLU A 120 12.76 3.38 4.77
C GLU A 120 12.00 2.68 3.64
N LYS A 121 11.61 1.44 3.92
CA LYS A 121 10.65 0.65 3.15
C LYS A 121 9.73 -0.12 4.08
N ILE A 122 8.51 -0.36 3.62
CA ILE A 122 7.49 -1.09 4.36
C ILE A 122 7.16 -2.39 3.64
N ILE A 123 7.12 -3.49 4.39
CA ILE A 123 6.93 -4.86 3.87
C ILE A 123 5.65 -5.45 4.46
N PHE A 124 4.88 -6.13 3.61
CA PHE A 124 3.64 -6.83 3.94
C PHE A 124 3.75 -8.31 3.59
N LEU A 125 3.00 -9.14 4.32
CA LEU A 125 2.73 -10.53 4.00
C LEU A 125 1.28 -10.60 3.53
N GLU A 126 1.02 -11.06 2.31
CA GLU A 126 -0.28 -10.88 1.65
C GLU A 126 -0.90 -12.18 1.13
N GLU A 127 -0.09 -13.04 0.53
CA GLU A 127 -0.56 -14.25 -0.11
C GLU A 127 0.28 -15.48 0.27
N TYR A 128 -0.31 -16.65 0.12
CA TYR A 128 0.37 -17.92 0.28
C TYR A 128 -0.14 -18.94 -0.74
N CYS A 129 0.70 -19.92 -1.04
CA CYS A 129 0.40 -21.03 -1.93
C CYS A 129 0.86 -22.34 -1.29
N GLU A 130 -0.03 -23.33 -1.28
CA GLU A 130 0.28 -24.70 -0.87
C GLU A 130 0.43 -25.56 -2.14
N ASN A 131 1.58 -26.24 -2.29
CA ASN A 131 1.85 -27.20 -3.36
C ASN A 131 1.64 -26.67 -4.80
N GLU A 132 1.93 -25.39 -5.05
CA GLU A 132 1.89 -24.77 -6.39
C GLU A 132 0.51 -24.76 -7.09
N GLU A 133 -0.59 -25.07 -6.39
CA GLU A 133 -1.90 -25.19 -7.02
C GLU A 133 -2.60 -23.84 -7.19
N LYS A 134 -2.62 -23.01 -6.13
CA LYS A 134 -3.36 -21.74 -6.11
C LYS A 134 -2.88 -20.80 -5.00
N TRP A 135 -2.86 -19.51 -5.31
CA TRP A 135 -2.64 -18.43 -4.35
C TRP A 135 -3.91 -18.07 -3.57
N PHE A 136 -3.74 -17.90 -2.26
CA PHE A 136 -4.77 -17.53 -1.30
C PHE A 136 -4.30 -16.34 -0.48
N SER A 137 -5.23 -15.52 0.01
CA SER A 137 -4.87 -14.43 0.92
C SER A 137 -4.48 -15.00 2.27
N VAL A 138 -3.39 -14.50 2.86
CA VAL A 138 -2.88 -14.93 4.17
C VAL A 138 -3.89 -14.71 5.29
N ASN A 139 -4.88 -13.83 5.12
CA ASN A 139 -5.95 -13.66 6.09
C ASN A 139 -6.84 -14.91 6.28
N GLN A 140 -6.70 -15.91 5.41
CA GLN A 140 -7.36 -17.22 5.51
C GLN A 140 -6.56 -18.21 6.37
N LEU A 141 -5.29 -17.92 6.69
CA LEU A 141 -4.46 -18.75 7.54
C LEU A 141 -4.76 -18.52 9.02
N ASP A 142 -5.00 -19.60 9.75
CA ASP A 142 -5.16 -19.55 11.21
C ASP A 142 -3.93 -18.94 11.90
N ALA A 143 -2.74 -19.28 11.43
CA ALA A 143 -1.48 -18.72 11.93
C ALA A 143 -1.43 -17.19 11.77
N TYR A 144 -1.86 -16.66 10.62
CA TYR A 144 -1.92 -15.20 10.39
C TYR A 144 -2.95 -14.52 11.30
N ALA A 145 -4.07 -15.20 11.58
CA ALA A 145 -5.09 -14.69 12.50
C ALA A 145 -4.55 -14.45 13.92
N GLN A 146 -3.54 -15.22 14.35
CA GLN A 146 -2.88 -15.07 15.64
C GLN A 146 -1.81 -13.97 15.67
N ILE A 147 -1.35 -13.46 14.51
CA ILE A 147 -0.35 -12.39 14.46
C ILE A 147 -0.96 -11.08 14.99
N PRO A 148 -0.34 -10.41 15.99
CA PRO A 148 -0.76 -9.09 16.47
C PRO A 148 -0.88 -8.08 15.33
N LEU A 149 -1.89 -7.20 15.39
CA LEU A 149 -2.22 -6.29 14.28
C LEU A 149 -1.04 -5.44 13.83
N ASP A 150 -0.25 -4.92 14.77
CA ASP A 150 0.93 -4.09 14.56
C ASP A 150 2.16 -4.85 14.04
N LYS A 151 2.10 -6.19 13.99
CA LYS A 151 3.15 -7.07 13.46
C LYS A 151 2.85 -7.65 12.08
N ARG A 152 1.72 -7.27 11.46
CA ARG A 152 1.31 -7.73 10.12
C ARG A 152 1.99 -7.00 8.97
N TRP A 153 2.85 -6.05 9.31
CA TRP A 153 3.76 -5.35 8.41
C TRP A 153 5.01 -4.95 9.21
N ILE A 154 6.10 -4.64 8.52
CA ILE A 154 7.32 -4.11 9.13
C ILE A 154 7.84 -2.91 8.35
N CYS A 155 8.44 -1.94 9.05
CA CYS A 155 9.19 -0.85 8.46
C CYS A 155 10.67 -1.08 8.74
N VAL A 156 11.48 -1.06 7.69
CA VAL A 156 12.91 -1.37 7.73
C VAL A 156 13.67 -0.34 6.91
N LYS A 157 15.00 -0.30 7.04
CA LYS A 157 15.79 0.68 6.28
C LYS A 157 15.77 0.33 4.79
N ALA A 158 15.84 1.36 3.96
CA ALA A 158 15.81 1.20 2.52
C ALA A 158 17.01 0.40 1.97
N ASP A 159 18.16 0.41 2.66
CA ASP A 159 19.41 -0.25 2.27
C ASP A 159 19.54 -1.70 2.76
N GLU A 160 18.60 -2.19 3.58
CA GLU A 160 18.60 -3.59 4.00
C GLU A 160 18.25 -4.53 2.84
N ASP A 161 18.71 -5.78 2.88
CA ASP A 161 18.35 -6.79 1.88
C ASP A 161 16.88 -7.21 2.09
N THR A 162 16.01 -6.88 1.14
CA THR A 162 14.56 -7.09 1.28
C THR A 162 14.21 -8.58 1.41
N GLU A 163 14.90 -9.46 0.68
CA GLU A 163 14.61 -10.91 0.68
C GLU A 163 15.01 -11.54 2.01
N VAL A 164 16.19 -11.16 2.53
CA VAL A 164 16.67 -11.63 3.83
C VAL A 164 15.74 -11.18 4.95
N VAL A 165 15.42 -9.88 5.00
CA VAL A 165 14.51 -9.30 6.00
C VAL A 165 13.14 -9.95 5.94
N PHE A 166 12.59 -10.16 4.74
CA PHE A 166 11.28 -10.79 4.59
C PHE A 166 11.27 -12.23 5.11
N LYS A 167 12.28 -13.01 4.73
CA LYS A 167 12.40 -14.39 5.21
C LYS A 167 12.52 -14.47 6.73
N GLU A 168 13.34 -13.63 7.34
CA GLU A 168 13.51 -13.58 8.80
C GLU A 168 12.21 -13.18 9.49
N TRP A 169 11.57 -12.11 9.01
CA TRP A 169 10.31 -11.63 9.57
C TRP A 169 9.18 -12.66 9.47
N VAL A 170 8.95 -13.24 8.29
CA VAL A 170 7.92 -14.29 8.07
C VAL A 170 8.22 -15.50 8.97
N THR A 171 9.48 -15.89 9.10
CA THR A 171 9.91 -16.95 10.00
C THR A 171 9.53 -16.65 11.45
N ASP A 172 9.78 -15.43 11.91
CA ASP A 172 9.52 -15.02 13.28
C ASP A 172 8.02 -14.93 13.59
N VAL A 173 7.23 -14.31 12.70
CA VAL A 173 5.79 -14.12 12.95
C VAL A 173 4.98 -15.39 12.80
N LEU A 174 5.40 -16.34 11.96
CA LEU A 174 4.71 -17.61 11.78
C LEU A 174 5.18 -18.71 12.74
N LYS A 175 6.35 -18.58 13.38
CA LYS A 175 6.80 -19.50 14.46
C LYS A 175 6.30 -19.11 15.85
N SER A 176 5.91 -17.84 16.03
CA SER A 176 5.47 -17.32 17.33
C SER A 176 3.98 -17.53 17.59
N VAL A 177 3.31 -18.31 16.74
CA VAL A 177 1.89 -18.68 16.76
C VAL A 177 1.76 -20.20 16.77
#